data_AF-A0AAE1R3Z9-F1
#
_entry.id   AF-A0AAE1R3Z9-F1
#
_cell.length_a   1.000
_cell.length_b   1.000
_cell.length_c   1.000
_cell.angle_alpha   90.00
_cell.angle_beta   90.00
_cell.angle_gamma   90.00
#
_symmetry.space_group_name_H-M   'P 1'
#
loop_
_entity.id
_entity.type
_entity.pdbx_description
1 polymer ?
#
loop_
_entity_poly.entity_id
_entity_poly.type
_entity_poly.pdbx_seq_one_letter_code
_entity_poly.pdbx_strand_id
1 'polypeptide(L)'
;MSAPQKGDAPVITPNELAEADGFIFGFPTRFGMMPAQFKAFLDATGGLWKTQQLAGKPAGIFYSTGSEGGGQETTALTAITQLVHHGMIFVPIGYTFGAGMFEMETIKG
;
A
#
# COMPACT_ATOMS: atom_id res chain seq x y z
N MET A 1 17.94 4.05 -15.47
CA MET A 1 17.20 2.88 -14.94
C MET A 1 15.86 2.84 -15.64
N SER A 2 15.65 1.86 -16.53
CA SER A 2 14.33 1.62 -17.13
C SER A 2 13.53 0.72 -16.21
N ALA A 3 12.21 0.91 -16.12
CA ALA A 3 11.35 0.00 -15.37
C ALA A 3 11.49 -1.43 -15.95
N PRO A 4 11.50 -2.47 -15.09
CA PRO A 4 11.47 -3.84 -15.57
C PRO A 4 10.25 -4.07 -16.48
N GLN A 5 10.37 -5.05 -17.38
CA GLN A 5 9.25 -5.44 -18.23
C GLN A 5 8.06 -5.83 -17.37
N LYS A 6 6.85 -5.44 -17.82
CA LYS A 6 5.61 -5.80 -17.13
C LYS A 6 5.56 -7.32 -17.01
N GLY A 7 5.41 -7.82 -15.79
CA GLY A 7 5.23 -9.25 -15.52
C GLY A 7 3.91 -9.78 -16.06
N ASP A 8 3.67 -11.06 -15.83
CA ASP A 8 2.46 -11.80 -16.18
C ASP A 8 1.35 -11.70 -15.13
N ALA A 9 1.54 -10.90 -14.08
CA ALA A 9 0.55 -10.66 -13.05
C ALA A 9 -0.78 -10.16 -13.66
N PRO A 10 -1.94 -10.71 -13.23
CA PRO A 10 -3.25 -10.24 -13.67
C PRO A 10 -3.44 -8.76 -13.37
N VAL A 11 -4.14 -8.07 -14.27
CA VAL A 11 -4.51 -6.66 -14.05
C VAL A 11 -5.80 -6.63 -13.25
N ILE A 12 -5.74 -6.06 -12.06
CA ILE A 12 -6.93 -5.81 -11.24
C ILE A 12 -7.62 -4.49 -11.62
N THR A 13 -8.94 -4.49 -11.60
CA THR A 13 -9.79 -3.32 -11.75
C THR A 13 -10.29 -2.84 -10.37
N PRO A 14 -10.66 -1.55 -10.23
CA PRO A 14 -11.15 -1.02 -8.96
C PRO A 14 -12.29 -1.83 -8.33
N ASN A 15 -13.24 -2.33 -9.13
CA ASN A 15 -14.42 -3.02 -8.63
C ASN A 15 -14.11 -4.42 -8.06
N GLU A 16 -13.07 -5.09 -8.58
CA GLU A 16 -12.64 -6.41 -8.09
C GLU A 16 -12.08 -6.35 -6.66
N LEU A 17 -11.76 -5.17 -6.14
CA LEU A 17 -11.37 -5.02 -4.73
C LEU A 17 -12.45 -5.53 -3.76
N ALA A 18 -13.73 -5.45 -4.12
CA ALA A 18 -14.81 -5.91 -3.25
C ALA A 18 -14.75 -7.42 -2.94
N GLU A 19 -14.16 -8.20 -3.85
CA GLU A 19 -14.08 -9.67 -3.79
C GLU A 19 -13.00 -10.17 -2.82
N ALA A 20 -11.98 -9.36 -2.54
CA ALA A 20 -10.87 -9.75 -1.68
C ALA A 20 -11.23 -9.56 -0.20
N ASP A 21 -10.80 -10.46 0.67
CA ASP A 21 -11.01 -10.32 2.14
C ASP A 21 -10.05 -9.32 2.78
N GLY A 22 -8.91 -9.03 2.15
CA GLY A 22 -7.91 -8.11 2.63
C GLY A 22 -6.88 -7.76 1.55
N PHE A 23 -6.05 -6.76 1.83
CA PHE A 23 -5.16 -6.17 0.84
C PHE A 23 -3.74 -6.01 1.35
N ILE A 24 -2.78 -6.15 0.43
CA ILE A 24 -1.43 -5.64 0.61
C ILE A 24 -1.11 -4.79 -0.62
N PHE A 25 -1.01 -3.47 -0.45
CA PHE A 25 -0.76 -2.55 -1.54
C PHE A 25 0.73 -2.22 -1.66
N GLY A 26 1.28 -2.46 -2.85
CA GLY A 26 2.69 -2.21 -3.19
C GLY A 26 2.85 -1.11 -4.23
N PHE A 27 3.63 -0.07 -3.93
CA PHE A 27 3.93 0.98 -4.91
C PHE A 27 5.24 1.72 -4.63
N PRO A 28 5.95 2.24 -5.64
CA PRO A 28 7.15 3.06 -5.41
C PRO A 28 6.80 4.42 -4.81
N THR A 29 7.67 4.99 -3.98
CA THR A 29 7.53 6.38 -3.54
C THR A 29 7.65 7.33 -4.72
N ARG A 30 6.83 8.38 -4.70
CA ARG A 30 7.00 9.57 -5.54
C ARG A 30 6.94 10.80 -4.65
N PHE A 31 8.12 11.35 -4.33
CA PHE A 31 8.26 12.53 -3.47
C PHE A 31 7.54 12.39 -2.10
N GLY A 32 7.66 11.22 -1.46
CA GLY A 32 7.03 10.97 -0.16
C GLY A 32 5.54 10.67 -0.22
N MET A 33 5.01 10.34 -1.40
CA MET A 33 3.61 9.96 -1.63
C MET A 33 3.49 8.76 -2.57
N MET A 34 2.28 8.24 -2.74
CA MET A 34 1.98 7.26 -3.79
C MET A 34 2.14 7.87 -5.19
N PRO A 35 2.45 7.05 -6.22
CA PRO A 35 2.57 7.54 -7.59
C PRO A 35 1.19 7.84 -8.19
N ALA A 36 1.15 8.71 -9.20
CA ALA A 36 -0.11 9.16 -9.83
C ALA A 36 -0.98 8.00 -10.34
N GLN A 37 -0.36 6.93 -10.84
CA GLN A 37 -1.05 5.72 -11.31
C GLN A 37 -1.82 5.02 -10.19
N PHE A 38 -1.21 4.92 -9.01
CA PHE A 38 -1.85 4.28 -7.85
C PHE A 38 -2.94 5.18 -7.26
N LYS A 39 -2.69 6.50 -7.23
CA LYS A 39 -3.72 7.46 -6.83
C LYS A 39 -4.94 7.43 -7.75
N ALA A 40 -4.72 7.36 -9.07
CA ALA A 40 -5.81 7.25 -10.05
C ALA A 40 -6.62 5.96 -9.90
N PHE A 41 -5.96 4.83 -9.58
CA PHE A 41 -6.64 3.57 -9.26
C PHE A 41 -7.56 3.71 -8.05
N LEU A 42 -7.07 4.30 -6.96
CA LEU A 42 -7.89 4.54 -5.76
C LEU A 42 -8.99 5.58 -6.01
N ASP A 43 -8.74 6.63 -6.81
CA ASP A 43 -9.75 7.63 -7.14
C ASP A 43 -10.93 7.05 -7.92
N ALA A 44 -10.71 5.98 -8.68
CA ALA A 44 -11.76 5.25 -9.38
C ALA A 44 -12.65 4.39 -8.45
N THR A 45 -12.34 4.29 -7.15
CA THR A 45 -13.08 3.47 -6.18
C THR A 45 -14.22 4.21 -5.47
N GLY A 46 -14.59 5.42 -5.91
CA GLY A 46 -15.65 6.23 -5.29
C GLY A 46 -17.00 5.52 -5.15
N GLY A 47 -17.34 4.61 -6.06
CA GLY A 47 -18.54 3.76 -5.96
C GLY A 47 -18.46 2.74 -4.82
N LEU A 48 -17.30 2.12 -4.62
CA LEU A 48 -17.04 1.19 -3.51
C LEU A 48 -17.04 1.91 -2.17
N TRP A 49 -16.44 3.11 -2.12
CA TRP A 49 -16.52 3.99 -0.96
C TRP A 49 -17.98 4.29 -0.59
N LYS A 50 -18.79 4.75 -1.55
CA LYS A 50 -20.19 5.11 -1.31
C LYS A 50 -21.02 3.94 -0.77
N THR A 51 -20.71 2.72 -1.22
CA THR A 51 -21.41 1.49 -0.83
C THR A 51 -20.73 0.75 0.33
N GLN A 52 -19.66 1.33 0.89
CA GLN A 52 -18.90 0.77 2.02
C GLN A 52 -18.36 -0.64 1.77
N GLN A 53 -18.13 -1.02 0.51
CA GLN A 53 -17.72 -2.38 0.14
C GLN A 53 -16.31 -2.77 0.63
N LEU A 54 -15.48 -1.78 0.96
CA LEU A 54 -14.13 -2.02 1.49
C LEU A 54 -14.04 -1.86 3.02
N ALA A 55 -15.15 -1.47 3.67
CA ALA A 55 -15.15 -1.23 5.11
C ALA A 55 -14.89 -2.53 5.89
N GLY A 56 -14.07 -2.45 6.93
CA GLY A 56 -13.70 -3.58 7.79
C GLY A 56 -12.65 -4.53 7.21
N LYS A 57 -12.30 -4.41 5.91
CA LYS A 57 -11.27 -5.25 5.30
C LYS A 57 -9.87 -4.81 5.78
N PRO A 58 -8.99 -5.72 6.25
CA PRO A 58 -7.62 -5.39 6.61
C PRO A 58 -6.79 -5.00 5.38
N ALA A 59 -5.94 -3.98 5.54
CA ALA A 59 -5.05 -3.48 4.49
C ALA A 59 -3.66 -3.15 5.05
N GLY A 60 -2.64 -3.77 4.46
CA GLY A 60 -1.23 -3.41 4.63
C GLY A 60 -0.68 -2.64 3.43
N ILE A 61 0.46 -1.97 3.62
CA ILE A 61 1.16 -1.25 2.56
C ILE A 61 2.66 -1.54 2.62
N PHE A 62 3.29 -1.68 1.44
CA PHE A 62 4.72 -1.71 1.28
C PHE A 62 5.13 -0.85 0.09
N TYR A 63 6.37 -0.37 0.09
CA TYR A 63 6.83 0.57 -0.92
C TYR A 63 8.33 0.56 -1.04
N SER A 64 8.83 0.98 -2.19
CA SER A 64 10.26 1.13 -2.47
C SER A 64 10.63 2.61 -2.53
N THR A 65 11.78 2.98 -1.98
CA THR A 65 12.36 4.32 -2.14
C THR A 65 13.59 4.30 -3.04
N GLY A 66 13.90 5.45 -3.65
CA GLY A 66 15.14 5.60 -4.43
C GLY A 66 16.38 5.85 -3.57
N SER A 67 16.18 6.31 -2.33
CA SER A 67 17.24 6.58 -1.37
C SER A 67 16.74 6.38 0.05
N GLU A 68 17.69 6.23 0.97
CA GLU A 68 17.44 6.37 2.41
C GLU A 68 16.87 7.76 2.71
N GLY A 69 15.89 7.83 3.61
CA GLY A 69 15.17 9.07 3.94
C GLY A 69 14.28 9.64 2.82
N GLY A 70 14.29 9.06 1.62
CA GLY A 70 13.58 9.55 0.42
C GLY A 70 12.08 9.29 0.42
N GLY A 71 11.41 9.38 1.57
CA GLY A 71 9.99 9.11 1.74
C GLY A 71 9.65 7.77 2.40
N GLN A 72 10.62 7.14 3.08
CA GLN A 72 10.44 5.86 3.76
C GLN A 72 9.34 5.87 4.81
N GLU A 73 9.03 7.02 5.41
CA GLU A 73 7.92 7.14 6.37
C GLU A 73 6.73 7.89 5.76
N THR A 74 7.01 8.97 5.02
CA THR A 74 5.96 9.85 4.50
C THR A 74 5.08 9.18 3.44
N THR A 75 5.63 8.23 2.67
CA THR A 75 4.83 7.46 1.70
C THR A 75 3.75 6.63 2.38
N ALA A 76 4.06 5.98 3.50
CA ALA A 76 3.05 5.32 4.31
C ALA A 76 2.06 6.32 4.89
N LEU A 77 2.58 7.35 5.56
CA LEU A 77 1.78 8.35 6.26
C LEU A 77 0.71 8.99 5.36
N THR A 78 1.08 9.35 4.13
CA THR A 78 0.18 9.96 3.16
C THR A 78 -0.79 8.96 2.53
N ALA A 79 -0.39 7.69 2.37
CA ALA A 79 -1.24 6.65 1.78
C ALA A 79 -2.33 6.14 2.72
N ILE A 80 -2.07 6.10 4.04
CA ILE A 80 -3.03 5.62 5.05
C ILE A 80 -4.35 6.38 4.98
N THR A 81 -4.32 7.66 4.60
CA THR A 81 -5.53 8.49 4.44
C THR A 81 -6.56 7.81 3.52
N GLN A 82 -6.13 7.19 2.42
CA GLN A 82 -7.04 6.49 1.51
C GLN A 82 -7.66 5.26 2.16
N LEU A 83 -6.88 4.48 2.92
CA LEU A 83 -7.38 3.29 3.59
C LEU A 83 -8.47 3.64 4.60
N VAL A 84 -8.19 4.64 5.44
CA VAL A 84 -9.09 5.08 6.52
C VAL A 84 -10.37 5.69 5.95
N HIS A 85 -10.31 6.47 4.87
CA HIS A 85 -11.50 7.02 4.22
C HIS A 85 -12.43 5.94 3.64
N HIS A 86 -11.89 4.79 3.23
CA HIS A 86 -12.66 3.62 2.80
C HIS A 86 -13.18 2.75 3.95
N GLY A 87 -12.83 3.06 5.20
CA GLY A 87 -13.17 2.25 6.36
C GLY A 87 -12.36 0.95 6.46
N MET A 88 -11.25 0.83 5.72
CA MET A 88 -10.35 -0.33 5.83
C MET A 88 -9.56 -0.29 7.16
N ILE A 89 -9.23 -1.46 7.68
CA ILE A 89 -8.42 -1.60 8.90
C ILE A 89 -6.95 -1.56 8.49
N PHE A 90 -6.24 -0.50 8.85
CA PHE A 90 -4.80 -0.42 8.59
C PHE A 90 -4.02 -1.38 9.50
N VAL A 91 -3.29 -2.32 8.89
CA VAL A 91 -2.44 -3.30 9.58
C VAL A 91 -0.97 -2.99 9.28
N PRO A 92 -0.28 -2.21 10.13
CA PRO A 92 1.15 -1.96 9.98
C PRO A 92 1.97 -3.15 10.46
N ILE A 93 3.22 -3.23 9.99
CA ILE A 93 4.21 -4.19 10.49
C ILE A 93 4.48 -4.01 12.01
N GLY A 94 4.49 -2.76 12.47
CA GLY A 94 4.71 -2.38 13.87
C GLY A 94 6.05 -2.84 14.43
N TYR A 95 6.19 -2.78 15.76
CA TYR A 95 7.35 -3.30 16.50
C TYR A 95 7.13 -4.77 16.95
N THR A 96 6.74 -5.67 16.05
CA THR A 96 6.21 -7.01 16.37
C THR A 96 7.25 -8.15 16.39
N PHE A 97 8.52 -7.89 16.07
CA PHE A 97 9.58 -8.91 15.97
C PHE A 97 10.54 -8.94 17.19
N GLY A 98 10.17 -8.34 18.32
CA GLY A 98 10.93 -8.39 19.57
C GLY A 98 12.38 -7.89 19.43
N ALA A 99 13.34 -8.58 20.05
CA ALA A 99 14.77 -8.25 19.92
C ALA A 99 15.30 -8.38 18.48
N GLY A 100 14.63 -9.18 17.65
CA GLY A 100 15.02 -9.40 16.25
C GLY A 100 14.90 -8.14 15.36
N MET A 101 14.30 -7.07 15.86
CA MET A 101 14.19 -5.77 15.17
C MET A 101 15.50 -5.00 15.08
N PHE A 102 16.47 -5.35 15.93
CA PHE A 102 17.78 -4.71 15.96
C PHE A 102 18.82 -5.46 15.11
N GLU A 103 18.46 -6.65 14.61
CA GLU A 103 19.34 -7.46 13.76
C GLU A 103 19.33 -6.92 12.33
N MET A 104 20.53 -6.78 11.74
CA MET A 104 20.73 -6.22 10.40
C MET A 104 21.34 -7.23 9.43
N GLU A 105 21.62 -8.47 9.86
CA GLU A 105 22.23 -9.48 8.99
C GLU A 105 21.26 -10.04 7.95
N THR A 106 19.95 -9.99 8.22
CA THR A 106 18.92 -10.55 7.34
C THR A 106 17.74 -9.60 7.19
N ILE A 107 17.19 -9.51 5.99
CA ILE A 107 15.95 -8.76 5.75
C ILE A 107 14.80 -9.50 6.45
N LYS A 108 14.06 -8.79 7.29
CA LYS A 108 12.86 -9.28 7.98
C LYS A 108 11.67 -8.42 7.57
N GLY A 109 10.54 -9.05 7.29
CA GLY A 109 9.30 -8.42 6.85
C GLY A 109 8.10 -9.21 7.34
#